data_AF-A0A0F5YJW5-F1
#
_entry.id   AF-A0A0F5YJW5-F1
#
_cell.length_a   1.000
_cell.length_b   1.000
_cell.length_c   1.000
_cell.angle_alpha   90.00
_cell.angle_beta   90.00
_cell.angle_gamma   90.00
#
_symmetry.space_group_name_H-M   'P 1'
#
loop_
_entity.id
_entity.type
_entity.pdbx_description
1 polymer ?
#
loop_
_entity_poly.entity_id
_entity_poly.type
_entity_poly.pdbx_seq_one_letter_code
_entity_poly.pdbx_strand_id
1 'polypeptide(L)' 'MTKNTIKTETNQGFSQKHSEYRQRLDQLLESPLTGWDRIFIRDLDRQWKICNRDGKVFKLSAKQSVNLLRIEKGGNR' A
#
# COMPACT_ATOMS: atom_id res chain seq x y z
N MET A 1 13.69 -39.16 -17.04
CA MET A 1 12.51 -38.27 -17.11
C MET A 1 12.22 -37.75 -15.71
N THR A 2 12.81 -36.62 -15.33
CA THR A 2 12.61 -36.00 -14.01
C THR A 2 11.39 -35.09 -14.05
N LYS A 3 10.38 -35.43 -13.26
CA LYS A 3 9.17 -34.63 -13.06
C LYS A 3 9.50 -33.48 -12.11
N ASN A 4 9.60 -32.27 -12.64
CA ASN A 4 9.72 -31.08 -11.80
C ASN A 4 8.32 -30.68 -11.31
N THR A 5 7.99 -31.09 -10.09
CA THR A 5 6.83 -30.60 -9.35
C THR A 5 7.10 -29.15 -8.94
N ILE A 6 6.52 -28.21 -9.68
CA ILE A 6 6.52 -26.78 -9.33
C ILE A 6 5.67 -26.65 -8.06
N LYS A 7 6.33 -26.40 -6.93
CA LYS A 7 5.66 -26.01 -5.68
C LYS A 7 5.01 -24.65 -5.92
N THR A 8 3.70 -24.64 -6.04
CA THR A 8 2.87 -23.44 -5.92
C THR A 8 2.95 -22.93 -4.47
N GLU A 9 3.96 -22.12 -4.19
CA GLU A 9 4.04 -21.35 -2.95
C GLU A 9 2.93 -20.28 -2.97
N THR A 10 1.79 -20.65 -2.39
CA THR A 10 0.90 -19.79 -1.59
C THR A 10 0.81 -18.32 -1.99
N ASN A 11 0.02 -18.05 -3.04
CA ASN A 11 -0.51 -16.72 -3.39
C ASN A 11 -1.55 -16.16 -2.40
N GLN A 12 -1.86 -16.86 -1.30
CA GLN A 12 -2.93 -16.46 -0.36
C GLN A 12 -2.50 -15.33 0.60
N GLY A 13 -1.25 -15.29 1.06
CA GLY A 13 -0.76 -14.22 1.94
C GLY A 13 -0.51 -12.88 1.22
N PHE A 14 -0.33 -12.93 -0.11
CA PHE A 14 -0.04 -11.76 -0.93
C PHE A 14 -1.28 -10.88 -1.15
N SER A 15 -2.44 -11.53 -1.35
CA SER A 15 -3.73 -10.86 -1.52
C SER A 15 -4.18 -10.13 -0.25
N GLN A 16 -4.00 -10.73 0.94
CA GLN A 16 -4.39 -10.13 2.21
C GLN A 16 -3.60 -8.85 2.56
N LYS A 17 -2.27 -8.86 2.40
CA LYS A 17 -1.48 -7.65 2.67
C LYS A 17 -1.74 -6.54 1.65
N HIS A 18 -1.98 -6.89 0.38
CA HIS A 18 -2.38 -5.93 -0.64
C HIS A 18 -3.76 -5.32 -0.35
N SER A 19 -4.71 -6.13 0.14
CA SER A 19 -6.06 -5.65 0.48
C SER A 19 -6.04 -4.75 1.72
N GLU A 20 -5.26 -5.08 2.75
CA GLU A 20 -5.10 -4.25 3.96
C GLU A 20 -4.51 -2.87 3.65
N TYR A 21 -3.47 -2.81 2.80
CA TYR A 21 -2.88 -1.52 2.42
C TYR A 21 -3.86 -0.64 1.64
N ARG A 22 -4.61 -1.24 0.71
CA ARG A 22 -5.62 -0.50 -0.06
C ARG A 22 -6.71 0.06 0.86
N GLN A 23 -7.25 -0.77 1.74
CA GLN A 23 -8.27 -0.36 2.70
C GLN A 23 -7.80 0.81 3.58
N ARG A 24 -6.55 0.76 4.07
CA ARG A 24 -5.95 1.86 4.85
C ARG A 24 -5.86 3.15 4.05
N LEU A 25 -5.41 3.07 2.79
CA LEU A 25 -5.37 4.25 1.91
C LEU A 25 -6.76 4.82 1.64
N ASP A 26 -7.76 3.97 1.40
CA ASP A 26 -9.14 4.41 1.16
C ASP A 26 -9.70 5.20 2.35
N GLN A 27 -9.52 4.69 3.57
CA GLN A 27 -9.91 5.40 4.80
C GLN A 27 -9.23 6.77 4.94
N LEU A 28 -7.94 6.86 4.60
CA LEU A 28 -7.19 8.12 4.68
C LEU A 28 -7.56 9.10 3.56
N LEU A 29 -7.99 8.62 2.40
CA LEU A 29 -8.46 9.44 1.29
C LEU A 29 -9.83 10.07 1.57
N GLU A 30 -10.67 9.39 2.35
CA GLU A 30 -11.95 9.89 2.84
C GLU A 30 -11.82 10.81 4.06
N SER A 31 -10.72 10.69 4.80
CA SER A 31 -10.43 11.52 5.97
C SER A 31 -10.22 13.00 5.59
N PRO A 32 -10.59 13.96 6.46
CA PRO A 32 -10.43 15.40 6.21
C PRO A 32 -8.96 15.85 6.40
N LEU A 33 -8.02 15.19 5.73
CA LEU A 33 -6.62 15.56 5.73
C LEU A 33 -6.43 16.88 4.97
N THR A 34 -5.53 17.72 5.49
CA THR A 34 -5.19 19.02 4.90
C THR A 34 -3.69 19.11 4.63
N GLY A 35 -3.28 20.14 3.89
CA GLY A 35 -1.88 20.44 3.60
C GLY A 35 -1.08 19.25 3.06
N TRP A 36 0.12 19.07 3.60
CA TRP A 36 1.07 18.04 3.16
C TRP A 36 0.57 16.62 3.37
N ASP A 37 -0.24 16.35 4.40
CA ASP A 37 -0.75 15.00 4.67
C ASP A 37 -1.69 14.55 3.54
N ARG A 38 -2.56 15.44 3.06
CA ARG A 38 -3.43 15.16 1.91
C ARG A 38 -2.64 14.92 0.62
N ILE A 39 -1.62 15.74 0.37
CA ILE A 39 -0.76 15.61 -0.82
C ILE A 39 -0.03 14.27 -0.77
N PHE A 40 0.54 13.94 0.39
CA PHE A 40 1.27 12.70 0.62
C PHE A 40 0.40 11.46 0.41
N ILE A 41 -0.81 11.41 0.98
CA ILE A 41 -1.71 10.26 0.80
C ILE A 41 -2.15 10.11 -0.66
N ARG A 42 -2.41 11.21 -1.37
CA ARG A 42 -2.73 11.16 -2.81
C ARG A 42 -1.56 10.68 -3.66
N ASP A 43 -0.33 11.03 -3.30
CA ASP A 43 0.85 10.53 -4.00
C ASP A 43 1.01 9.02 -3.78
N LEU A 44 0.80 8.52 -2.57
CA LEU A 44 0.81 7.08 -2.29
C LEU A 44 -0.26 6.32 -3.09
N ASP A 45 -1.49 6.85 -3.17
CA ASP A 45 -2.57 6.26 -3.98
C ASP A 45 -2.18 6.20 -5.47
N ARG A 46 -1.57 7.26 -6.00
CA ARG A 46 -1.09 7.30 -7.38
C ARG A 46 0.00 6.26 -7.63
N GLN A 47 1.00 6.17 -6.75
CA GLN A 47 2.07 5.19 -6.87
C GLN A 47 1.53 3.76 -6.80
N TRP A 48 0.58 3.51 -5.89
CA TRP A 48 -0.09 2.21 -5.79
C TRP A 48 -0.83 1.84 -7.09
N LYS A 49 -1.60 2.77 -7.67
CA LYS A 49 -2.30 2.56 -8.95
C LYS A 49 -1.34 2.23 -10.08
N ILE A 50 -0.20 2.92 -10.16
CA ILE A 50 0.84 2.66 -11.16
C ILE A 50 1.44 1.27 -10.97
N CYS A 51 1.82 0.91 -9.73
CA CYS A 51 2.34 -0.42 -9.43
C CYS A 51 1.32 -1.51 -9.78
N ASN A 52 0.06 -1.34 -9.39
CA ASN A 52 -1.00 -2.31 -9.68
C ASN A 52 -1.26 -2.46 -11.19
N ARG A 53 -1.28 -1.36 -11.93
CA ARG A 53 -1.40 -1.37 -13.40
C ARG A 53 -0.23 -2.10 -14.06
N ASP A 54 0.98 -1.89 -13.57
CA ASP A 54 2.19 -2.49 -14.11
C ASP A 54 2.42 -3.94 -13.60
N GLY A 55 1.50 -4.51 -12.80
CA GLY A 55 1.65 -5.83 -12.18
C GLY A 55 2.78 -5.91 -11.14
N LYS A 56 3.21 -4.77 -10.61
CA LYS A 56 4.30 -4.65 -9.64
C LYS A 56 3.77 -4.56 -8.21
N VAL A 57 4.60 -5.04 -7.29
CA VAL A 57 4.37 -4.91 -5.85
C VAL A 57 4.62 -3.47 -5.44
N PHE A 58 3.59 -2.81 -4.93
CA PHE A 58 3.77 -1.50 -4.31
C PHE A 58 4.48 -1.67 -2.96
N LYS A 59 5.56 -0.91 -2.75
CA LYS A 59 6.33 -0.93 -1.49
C LYS A 59 6.58 0.50 -1.03
N LEU A 60 6.30 0.75 0.25
CA LEU A 60 6.64 2.00 0.90
C LEU A 60 8.14 2.03 1.21
N SER A 61 8.78 3.17 0.97
CA SER A 61 10.08 3.46 1.57
C SER A 61 9.96 3.61 3.10
N ALA A 62 11.07 3.43 3.82
CA ALA A 62 11.08 3.60 5.28
C ALA A 62 10.50 4.95 5.73
N LYS A 63 10.84 6.03 5.03
CA LYS A 63 10.32 7.38 5.30
C LYS A 63 8.82 7.48 5.04
N GLN A 64 8.32 6.90 3.94
CA GLN A 64 6.89 6.88 3.64
C GLN A 64 6.11 6.08 4.70
N SER A 65 6.64 4.93 5.14
CA SER A 65 6.02 4.13 6.20
C SER A 65 5.90 4.90 7.52
N VAL A 66 6.95 5.61 7.93
CA VAL A 66 6.93 6.44 9.15
C VAL A 66 5.90 7.56 9.04
N ASN A 67 5.85 8.26 7.90
CA ASN A 67 4.87 9.33 7.67
C ASN A 67 3.44 8.82 7.64
N LEU A 68 3.20 7.67 6.98
CA LEU A 68 1.88 7.04 6.93
C LEU A 68 1.40 6.69 8.34
N LEU A 69 2.25 6.06 9.15
CA LEU A 69 1.93 5.74 10.55
C LEU A 69 1.64 6.98 11.39
N ARG A 70 2.36 8.09 11.17
CA ARG A 70 2.09 9.37 11.84
C ARG A 70 0.69 9.90 11.48
N ILE A 71 0.33 9.85 10.20
CA ILE A 71 -0.97 10.34 9.71
C ILE A 71 -2.11 9.47 10.22
N GLU A 72 -1.95 8.14 10.21
CA GLU A 72 -2.95 7.19 10.73
C GLU A 72 -3.24 7.38 12.21
N LYS A 73 -2.26 7.83 13.00
CA LYS A 73 -2.42 8.16 14.42
C LYS A 73 -3.05 9.53 14.69
N GLY A 74 -3.47 10.24 13.64
CA GLY A 74 -4.15 11.52 13.76
C GLY A 74 -3.39 12.71 13.20
N GLY A 75 -2.20 12.54 12.62
CA GLY A 75 -1.45 13.62 11.96
C GLY A 75 -1.18 14.83 12.88
N ASN A 76 -0.67 15.93 12.34
CA ASN A 76 -0.63 17.20 13.07
C ASN A 76 -2.00 17.87 12.94
N ARG A 77 -3.03 17.29 13.56
CA ARG A 77 -4.36 17.91 13.70
C ARG A 77 -4.32 19.18 14.52
#